data_AF-A0A1W1V6W4-F1
#
_entry.id   AF-A0A1W1V6W4-F1
#
_cell.length_a   1.000
_cell.length_b   1.000
_cell.length_c   1.000
_cell.angle_alpha   90.00
_cell.angle_beta   90.00
_cell.angle_gamma   90.00
#
_symmetry.space_group_name_H-M   'P 1'
#
loop_
_entity.id
_entity.type
_entity.pdbx_description
1 polymer ?
#
loop_
_entity_poly.entity_id
_entity_poly.type
_entity_poly.pdbx_seq_one_letter_code
_entity_poly.pdbx_strand_id
1 'polypeptide(L)'
;MKTLRQPVQPTGKKVLLLTLLLLPIGCLLWKWSTLPAQVPLHFSRGGADSYGDKRALIGLVLVPLIVYIALPFINRVKAGNTERSQIGTGVAVFLSVILCALLVVRMPAR
;
A
#
# COMPACT_ATOMS: atom_id res chain seq x y z
N MET A 1 29.86 22.52 21.77
CA MET A 1 29.13 22.06 20.56
C MET A 1 28.67 20.62 20.77
N LYS A 2 27.39 20.39 21.12
CA LYS A 2 26.81 19.04 21.21
C LYS A 2 26.38 18.61 19.82
N THR A 3 27.14 17.72 19.19
CA THR A 3 26.69 17.00 17.98
C THR A 3 25.50 16.13 18.36
N LEU A 4 24.30 16.58 18.01
CA LEU A 4 23.08 15.77 18.09
C LEU A 4 23.24 14.61 17.09
N ARG A 5 23.68 13.44 17.57
CA ARG A 5 23.63 12.21 16.77
C ARG A 5 22.17 11.96 16.40
N GLN A 6 21.83 12.07 15.12
CA GLN A 6 20.58 11.54 14.60
C GLN A 6 20.56 10.04 14.89
N PRO A 7 19.46 9.48 15.45
CA PRO A 7 19.39 8.04 15.69
C PRO A 7 19.51 7.33 14.34
N VAL A 8 20.61 6.60 14.14
CA VAL A 8 20.74 5.67 13.01
C VAL A 8 19.67 4.60 13.21
N GLN A 9 18.56 4.75 12.49
CA GLN A 9 17.52 3.73 12.46
C GLN A 9 18.15 2.43 11.95
N PRO A 10 18.03 1.31 12.70
CA PRO A 10 18.65 0.05 12.30
C PRO A 10 18.12 -0.38 10.94
N THR A 11 19.02 -0.71 10.02
CA THR A 11 18.74 -1.04 8.62
C THR A 11 17.59 -2.05 8.47
N GLY A 12 17.50 -3.03 9.39
CA GLY A 12 16.43 -4.03 9.40
C GLY A 12 15.01 -3.46 9.49
N LYS A 13 14.79 -2.38 10.26
CA LYS A 13 13.45 -1.76 10.37
C LYS A 13 13.02 -1.12 9.05
N LYS A 14 13.96 -0.50 8.33
CA LYS A 14 13.68 0.11 7.02
C LYS A 14 13.43 -0.95 5.95
N VAL A 15 14.24 -2.02 5.96
CA VAL A 15 14.05 -3.15 5.04
C VAL A 15 12.69 -3.79 5.28
N LEU A 16 12.33 -4.10 6.53
CA LEU A 16 11.01 -4.66 6.87
C LEU A 16 9.86 -3.77 6.39
N LEU A 17 9.96 -2.46 6.61
CA LEU A 17 8.95 -1.50 6.17
C LEU A 17 8.79 -1.49 4.65
N LEU A 18 9.90 -1.45 3.90
CA LEU A 18 9.85 -1.48 2.44
C LEU A 18 9.30 -2.79 1.92
N THR A 19 9.67 -3.92 2.54
CA THR A 19 9.10 -5.23 2.21
C THR A 19 7.58 -5.25 2.41
N LEU A 20 7.09 -4.74 3.55
CA LEU A 20 5.65 -4.65 3.80
C LEU A 20 4.94 -3.73 2.82
N LEU A 21 5.58 -2.65 2.36
CA LEU A 21 5.01 -1.69 1.42
C LEU A 21 4.97 -2.22 -0.01
N LEU A 22 5.95 -3.05 -0.39
CA LEU A 22 6.04 -3.70 -1.70
C LEU A 22 5.21 -5.00 -1.78
N LEU A 23 4.74 -5.51 -0.65
CA LEU A 23 3.94 -6.72 -0.54
C LEU A 23 2.79 -6.80 -1.58
N PRO A 24 1.89 -5.81 -1.74
CA PRO A 24 0.77 -5.88 -2.68
C PRO A 24 1.22 -5.97 -4.14
N ILE A 25 2.36 -5.37 -4.50
CA ILE A 25 2.95 -5.51 -5.83
C ILE A 25 3.41 -6.96 -6.04
N GLY A 26 4.08 -7.55 -5.05
CA GLY A 26 4.44 -8.97 -5.07
C GLY A 26 3.22 -9.88 -5.19
N CYS A 27 2.16 -9.62 -4.43
CA CYS A 27 0.92 -10.39 -4.47
C CYS A 27 0.24 -10.29 -5.85
N LEU A 28 0.22 -9.10 -6.46
CA LEU A 28 -0.34 -8.90 -7.80
C LEU A 28 0.46 -9.64 -8.87
N LEU A 29 1.79 -9.55 -8.84
CA LEU A 29 2.67 -10.25 -9.79
C LEU A 29 2.49 -11.77 -9.70
N TRP A 30 2.42 -12.30 -8.48
CA TRP A 30 2.20 -13.73 -8.25
C TRP A 30 0.84 -14.21 -8.79
N LYS A 31 -0.21 -13.39 -8.67
CA LYS A 31 -1.57 -13.71 -9.14
C LYS A 31 -1.84 -13.34 -10.60
N TRP A 32 -0.96 -12.59 -11.25
CA TRP A 32 -1.24 -11.90 -12.53
C TRP A 32 -1.76 -12.81 -13.65
N SER A 33 -1.17 -14.01 -13.77
CA SER A 33 -1.55 -15.02 -14.76
C SER A 33 -2.89 -15.70 -14.45
N THR A 34 -3.26 -15.75 -13.17
CA THR A 34 -4.52 -16.36 -12.69
C THR A 34 -5.69 -15.38 -12.66
N LEU A 35 -5.42 -14.07 -12.77
CA LEU A 35 -6.44 -13.04 -12.74
C LEU A 35 -7.21 -13.01 -14.07
N PRO A 36 -8.56 -13.04 -14.02
CA PRO A 36 -9.40 -12.90 -15.20
C PRO A 36 -9.16 -11.55 -15.88
N ALA A 37 -9.48 -11.44 -17.17
CA ALA A 37 -9.32 -10.19 -17.91
C ALA A 37 -10.12 -9.04 -17.28
N GLN A 38 -11.28 -9.35 -16.71
CA GLN A 38 -12.11 -8.41 -15.98
C GLN A 38 -12.20 -8.77 -14.50
N VAL A 39 -12.04 -7.78 -13.63
CA VAL A 39 -12.08 -7.90 -12.17
C VAL A 39 -13.14 -6.96 -11.60
N PRO A 40 -13.76 -7.30 -10.45
CA PRO A 40 -14.75 -6.43 -9.83
C PRO A 40 -14.09 -5.14 -9.36
N LEU A 41 -14.65 -4.01 -9.76
CA LEU A 41 -14.19 -2.67 -9.36
C LEU A 41 -15.13 -1.99 -8.36
N HIS A 42 -16.38 -2.44 -8.29
CA HIS A 42 -17.37 -1.94 -7.35
C HIS A 42 -18.20 -3.10 -6.78
N PHE A 43 -18.55 -2.98 -5.50
CA PHE A 43 -19.40 -3.92 -4.79
C PHE A 43 -20.61 -3.17 -4.21
N SER A 44 -21.81 -3.65 -4.53
CA SER A 44 -23.07 -3.21 -3.96
C SER A 44 -23.63 -4.27 -3.00
N ARG A 45 -24.82 -4.05 -2.43
CA ARG A 45 -25.45 -4.98 -1.45
C ARG A 45 -25.61 -6.41 -1.97
N GLY A 46 -25.74 -6.58 -3.29
CA GLY A 46 -25.88 -7.88 -3.96
C GLY A 46 -24.58 -8.53 -4.43
N GLY A 47 -23.41 -7.94 -4.10
CA GLY A 47 -22.12 -8.38 -4.60
C GLY A 47 -21.55 -7.43 -5.67
N ALA A 48 -20.62 -7.95 -6.47
CA ALA A 48 -19.97 -7.16 -7.52
C ALA A 48 -20.96 -6.82 -8.65
N ASP A 49 -21.18 -5.52 -8.87
CA ASP A 49 -22.10 -4.98 -9.88
C ASP A 49 -21.37 -4.22 -10.99
N SER A 50 -20.07 -3.94 -10.83
CA SER A 50 -19.21 -3.35 -11.85
C SER A 50 -17.88 -4.07 -11.98
N TYR A 51 -17.46 -4.30 -13.22
CA TYR A 51 -16.21 -4.97 -13.58
C TYR A 51 -15.42 -4.10 -14.55
N GLY A 52 -14.09 -4.23 -14.51
CA GLY A 52 -13.22 -3.57 -15.47
C GLY A 52 -11.90 -4.30 -15.65
N ASP A 53 -11.04 -3.77 -16.52
CA ASP A 53 -9.78 -4.41 -16.89
C ASP A 53 -8.88 -4.65 -15.67
N LYS A 54 -8.28 -5.85 -15.57
CA LYS A 54 -7.35 -6.21 -14.48
C LYS A 54 -6.16 -5.27 -14.33
N ARG A 55 -5.78 -4.52 -15.38
CA ARG A 55 -4.76 -3.47 -15.34
C ARG A 55 -5.12 -2.35 -14.36
N ALA A 56 -6.40 -2.13 -14.06
CA ALA A 56 -6.81 -1.17 -13.02
C ALA A 56 -6.20 -1.50 -11.65
N LEU A 57 -5.91 -2.78 -11.37
CA LEU A 57 -5.26 -3.21 -10.13
C LEU A 57 -3.83 -2.66 -10.00
N ILE A 58 -3.15 -2.34 -11.11
CA ILE A 58 -1.80 -1.75 -11.07
C ILE A 58 -1.86 -0.40 -10.33
N GLY A 59 -2.83 0.45 -10.67
CA GLY A 59 -3.02 1.71 -9.96
C GLY A 59 -3.34 1.51 -8.48
N LEU A 60 -4.20 0.52 -8.19
CA LEU A 60 -4.64 0.22 -6.83
C LEU A 60 -3.47 -0.23 -5.92
N VAL A 61 -2.59 -1.12 -6.39
CA VAL A 61 -1.45 -1.61 -5.58
C VAL A 61 -0.37 -0.57 -5.37
N LEU A 62 -0.35 0.51 -6.17
CA LEU A 62 0.60 1.62 -6.01
C LEU A 62 0.15 2.64 -4.94
N VAL A 63 -1.14 2.65 -4.56
CA VAL A 63 -1.68 3.62 -3.59
C VAL A 63 -0.89 3.66 -2.27
N PRO A 64 -0.55 2.54 -1.61
CA PRO A 64 0.23 2.57 -0.37
C PRO A 64 1.61 3.24 -0.56
N LEU A 65 2.27 2.97 -1.68
CA LEU A 65 3.57 3.53 -2.01
C LEU A 65 3.47 5.04 -2.27
N ILE A 66 2.46 5.47 -3.02
CA ILE A 66 2.18 6.88 -3.29
C ILE A 66 1.92 7.62 -1.97
N VAL A 67 1.08 7.06 -1.09
CA VAL A 67 0.79 7.64 0.23
C VAL A 67 2.09 7.78 1.02
N TYR A 68 2.91 6.72 1.11
CA TYR A 68 4.18 6.76 1.84
C TYR A 68 5.14 7.82 1.31
N ILE A 69 5.28 7.94 -0.02
CA ILE A 69 6.14 8.94 -0.67
C ILE A 69 5.58 10.36 -0.48
N ALA A 70 4.25 10.53 -0.41
CA ALA A 70 3.60 11.82 -0.20
C ALA A 70 3.75 12.36 1.23
N LEU A 71 3.89 11.49 2.24
CA LEU A 71 4.03 11.88 3.65
C LEU A 71 5.07 12.96 3.93
N PRO A 72 6.34 12.88 3.46
CA PRO A 72 7.31 13.94 3.70
C PRO A 72 6.88 15.29 3.12
N PHE A 73 6.14 15.32 2.00
CA PHE A 73 5.66 16.57 1.41
C PHE A 73 4.51 17.17 2.25
N ILE A 74 3.58 16.33 2.70
CA ILE A 74 2.45 16.75 3.55
C ILE A 74 2.96 17.24 4.92
N ASN A 75 3.92 16.53 5.51
CA ASN A 75 4.46 16.87 6.82
C ASN A 75 5.44 18.05 6.78
N ARG A 76 6.10 18.32 5.64
CA ARG A 76 6.92 19.53 5.44
C ARG A 76 6.09 20.82 5.58
N VAL A 77 4.81 20.79 5.17
CA VAL A 77 3.90 21.95 5.28
C VAL A 77 3.50 22.25 6.74
N LYS A 78 3.61 21.26 7.64
CA LYS A 78 3.44 21.43 9.10
C LYS A 78 4.66 20.86 9.83
N ALA A 79 5.80 21.51 9.66
CA ALA A 79 7.05 21.15 10.32
C ALA A 79 6.86 21.13 11.84
N GLY A 80 6.78 19.94 12.46
CA GLY A 80 6.81 19.83 13.91
C GLY A 80 6.21 18.58 14.54
N ASN A 81 5.37 17.80 13.84
CA ASN A 81 4.66 16.70 14.49
C ASN A 81 5.08 15.30 14.02
N THR A 82 6.02 14.69 14.75
CA THR A 82 6.53 13.32 14.52
C THR A 82 5.43 12.26 14.61
N GLU A 83 4.40 12.48 15.43
CA GLU A 83 3.26 11.55 15.59
C GLU A 83 2.47 11.42 14.28
N ARG A 84 2.33 12.52 13.52
CA ARG A 84 1.61 12.53 12.25
C ARG A 84 2.31 11.70 11.16
N SER A 85 3.64 11.68 11.19
CA SER A 85 4.45 10.85 10.29
C SER A 85 4.32 9.36 10.61
N GLN A 86 4.22 9.01 11.89
CA GLN A 86 4.01 7.64 12.34
C GLN A 86 2.62 7.12 11.95
N ILE A 87 1.57 7.93 12.16
CA ILE A 87 0.19 7.59 11.74
C ILE A 87 0.14 7.35 10.24
N GLY A 88 0.71 8.27 9.44
CA GLY A 88 0.73 8.13 7.98
C GLY A 88 1.47 6.88 7.50
N THR A 89 2.60 6.56 8.14
CA THR A 89 3.34 5.32 7.85
C THR A 89 2.52 4.08 8.20
N GLY A 90 1.83 4.10 9.36
CA GLY A 90 0.92 3.03 9.78
C GLY A 90 -0.23 2.82 8.80
N VAL A 91 -0.85 3.91 8.31
CA VAL A 91 -1.91 3.86 7.29
C VAL A 91 -1.40 3.24 5.99
N ALA A 92 -0.22 3.65 5.51
CA ALA A 92 0.36 3.08 4.30
C ALA A 92 0.60 1.55 4.45
N VAL A 93 1.16 1.12 5.58
CA VAL A 93 1.38 -0.31 5.86
C VAL A 93 0.05 -1.07 5.97
N PHE A 94 -0.94 -0.50 6.65
CA PHE A 94 -2.27 -1.12 6.79
C PHE A 94 -2.97 -1.30 5.44
N LEU A 95 -2.97 -0.27 4.59
CA LEU A 95 -3.49 -0.35 3.23
C LEU A 95 -2.77 -1.43 2.40
N SER A 96 -1.45 -1.52 2.56
CA SER A 96 -0.63 -2.53 1.89
C SER A 96 -1.05 -3.96 2.24
N VAL A 97 -1.24 -4.24 3.54
CA VAL A 97 -1.67 -5.55 4.04
C VAL A 97 -3.10 -5.88 3.59
N ILE A 98 -4.02 -4.93 3.69
CA ILE A 98 -5.40 -5.12 3.20
C ILE A 98 -5.42 -5.43 1.71
N LEU A 99 -4.68 -4.67 0.90
CA LEU A 99 -4.65 -4.89 -0.54
C LEU A 99 -4.06 -6.26 -0.91
N CYS A 100 -2.97 -6.69 -0.27
CA CYS A 100 -2.47 -8.04 -0.51
C CYS A 100 -3.50 -9.09 -0.05
N ALA A 101 -4.15 -8.92 1.10
CA ALA A 101 -5.19 -9.84 1.55
C ALA A 101 -6.33 -9.95 0.54
N LEU A 102 -6.81 -8.82 -0.02
CA LEU A 102 -7.84 -8.80 -1.06
C LEU A 102 -7.40 -9.49 -2.36
N LEU A 103 -6.13 -9.36 -2.75
CA LEU A 103 -5.58 -10.05 -3.93
C LEU A 103 -5.41 -11.55 -3.73
N VAL A 104 -5.16 -11.98 -2.48
CA VAL A 104 -5.00 -13.39 -2.13
C VAL A 104 -6.35 -14.07 -1.93
N VAL A 105 -7.31 -13.37 -1.31
CA VAL A 105 -8.69 -13.81 -1.20
C VAL A 105 -9.25 -13.98 -2.61
N ARG A 106 -9.83 -15.15 -2.86
CA ARG A 106 -10.24 -15.57 -4.19
C ARG A 106 -11.27 -14.58 -4.76
N MET A 107 -10.84 -13.77 -5.72
CA MET A 107 -11.77 -12.89 -6.43
C MET A 107 -12.74 -13.77 -7.25
N PRO A 108 -14.06 -13.54 -7.14
CA PRO A 108 -15.02 -14.24 -7.97
C PRO A 108 -14.74 -13.88 -9.43
N ALA A 109 -14.28 -14.86 -10.20
CA ALA A 109 -14.11 -14.75 -11.64
C ALA A 109 -15.41 -15.16 -12.32
N ARG A 110 -15.77 -14.44 -13.39
CA ARG A 110 -16.80 -14.87 -14.35
C ARG A 110 -16.14 -15.31 -15.63
#